data_AF-A0A8J7EQB7-F1
#
_entry.id   AF-A0A8J7EQB7-F1
#
_cell.length_a   1.000
_cell.length_b   1.000
_cell.length_c   1.000
_cell.angle_alpha   90.00
_cell.angle_beta   90.00
_cell.angle_gamma   90.00
#
_symmetry.space_group_name_H-M   'P 1'
#
loop_
_entity.id
_entity.type
_entity.pdbx_description
1 polymer ?
#
loop_
_entity_poly.entity_id
_entity_poly.type
_entity_poly.pdbx_seq_one_letter_code
_entity_poly.pdbx_strand_id
1 'polypeptide(L)'
;MVSEVYQALTAGRAAIDSLKMLNQYADEVKDSQKRGEFMRLIGELSVELAETQIRLAERMRENHELKDVITDLQKEIESLKSPPSKPLLKKGLYYSEDEDGPFCTSCYDDQSKLIRVVEMPQVMRTLGRYKCPKCNAVYGGG
;
A
#
# COMPACT_ATOMS: atom_id res chain seq x y z
N MET A 1 13.32 5.44 5.63
CA MET A 1 12.65 4.66 6.70
C MET A 1 13.18 3.24 6.90
N VAL A 2 12.92 2.23 6.04
CA VAL A 2 13.41 0.84 6.31
C VAL A 2 14.95 0.78 6.40
N SER A 3 15.63 1.57 5.57
CA SER A 3 17.09 1.78 5.60
C SER A 3 17.61 2.34 6.94
N GLU A 4 16.91 3.31 7.53
CA GLU A 4 17.36 4.02 8.73
C GLU A 4 17.22 3.14 9.98
N VAL A 5 16.16 2.34 10.03
CA VAL A 5 15.93 1.38 11.11
C VAL A 5 16.94 0.24 11.07
N TYR A 6 17.25 -0.27 9.88
CA TYR A 6 18.30 -1.27 9.70
C TYR A 6 19.67 -0.73 10.11
N GLN A 7 19.98 0.51 9.71
CA GLN A 7 21.19 1.22 10.13
C GLN A 7 21.26 1.39 11.65
N ALA A 8 20.16 1.76 12.30
CA ALA A 8 20.07 1.88 13.75
C ALA A 8 20.32 0.55 14.48
N LEU A 9 19.80 -0.57 13.95
CA LEU A 9 20.07 -1.92 14.47
C LEU A 9 21.55 -2.30 14.34
N THR A 10 22.16 -2.07 13.18
CA THR A 10 23.59 -2.34 12.98
C THR A 10 24.47 -1.46 13.87
N ALA A 11 24.12 -0.19 14.04
CA ALA A 11 24.80 0.73 14.95
C ALA A 11 24.66 0.29 16.41
N GLY A 12 23.47 -0.17 16.82
CA GLY A 12 23.25 -0.71 18.16
C GLY A 12 24.08 -1.97 18.44
N ARG A 13 24.27 -2.84 17.44
CA ARG A 13 25.14 -4.02 17.57
C ARG A 13 26.61 -3.63 17.72
N ALA A 14 27.08 -2.68 16.89
CA ALA A 14 28.44 -2.15 17.01
C ALA A 14 28.70 -1.46 18.36
N ALA A 15 27.69 -0.78 18.92
CA ALA A 15 27.79 -0.18 20.25
C ALA A 15 27.92 -1.23 21.36
N ILE A 16 27.19 -2.35 21.28
CA ILE A 16 27.33 -3.49 22.22
C ILE A 16 28.73 -4.07 22.16
N ASP A 17 29.27 -4.29 20.96
CA ASP A 17 30.62 -4.86 20.82
C ASP A 17 31.68 -3.89 21.33
N SER A 18 31.49 -2.58 21.13
CA SER A 18 32.34 -1.55 21.72
C SER A 18 32.27 -1.55 23.25
N LEU A 19 31.09 -1.71 23.84
CA LEU A 19 30.92 -1.84 25.30
C LEU A 19 31.65 -3.06 25.85
N LYS A 20 31.63 -4.21 25.15
CA LYS A 20 32.41 -5.39 25.55
C LYS A 20 33.91 -5.12 25.54
N MET A 21 34.40 -4.41 24.51
CA MET A 21 35.82 -4.01 24.45
C MET A 21 36.17 -3.06 25.60
N LEU A 22 35.32 -2.08 25.92
CA LEU A 22 35.53 -1.19 27.07
C LEU A 22 35.58 -1.96 28.38
N ASN A 23 34.74 -3.00 28.52
CA ASN A 23 34.73 -3.86 29.70
C ASN A 23 36.05 -4.65 29.82
N GLN A 24 36.61 -5.14 28.71
CA GLN A 24 37.94 -5.77 28.70
C GLN A 24 39.05 -4.78 29.09
N TYR A 25 39.01 -3.55 28.58
CA TYR A 25 39.96 -2.51 28.99
C TYR A 25 39.84 -2.14 30.47
N ALA A 26 38.61 -2.17 31.02
CA ALA A 26 38.38 -1.92 32.44
C ALA A 26 39.14 -2.92 33.33
N ASP A 27 39.30 -4.17 32.88
CA ASP A 27 40.02 -5.21 33.62
C ASP A 27 41.54 -5.00 33.63
N GLU A 28 42.09 -4.24 32.69
CA GLU A 28 43.51 -3.87 32.63
C GLU A 28 43.85 -2.67 33.54
N VAL A 29 42.84 -1.95 34.04
CA VAL A 29 43.02 -0.81 34.94
C VAL A 29 43.44 -1.29 36.33
N LYS A 30 44.71 -1.03 36.69
CA LYS A 30 45.31 -1.44 37.97
C LYS A 30 44.80 -0.64 39.18
N ASP A 31 44.35 0.59 38.95
CA ASP A 31 43.78 1.46 39.99
C ASP A 31 42.33 1.03 40.27
N SER A 32 42.11 0.44 41.46
CA SER A 32 40.81 -0.10 41.85
C SER A 32 39.70 0.95 41.93
N GLN A 33 40.03 2.20 42.27
CA GLN A 33 39.05 3.28 42.35
C GLN A 33 38.62 3.70 40.94
N LYS A 34 39.59 3.93 40.04
CA LYS A 34 39.30 4.27 38.63
C LYS A 34 38.57 3.14 37.91
N ARG A 35 38.93 1.88 38.18
CA ARG A 35 38.23 0.71 37.63
C ARG A 35 36.77 0.68 38.07
N GLY A 36 36.49 0.97 39.35
CA GLY A 36 35.13 1.02 39.87
C GLY A 36 34.27 2.10 39.18
N GLU A 37 34.81 3.30 39.02
CA GLU A 37 34.12 4.38 38.30
C GLU A 37 33.89 4.03 36.82
N PHE A 38 34.87 3.43 36.17
CA PHE A 38 34.78 3.04 34.78
C PHE A 38 33.74 1.92 34.55
N MET A 39 33.73 0.89 35.40
CA MET A 39 32.71 -0.16 35.39
C MET A 39 31.31 0.38 35.64
N ARG A 40 31.15 1.36 36.54
CA ARG A 40 29.87 2.03 36.78
C ARG A 40 29.37 2.72 35.50
N LEU A 41 30.23 3.49 34.82
CA LEU A 41 29.88 4.19 33.58
C LEU A 41 29.53 3.21 32.45
N ILE A 42 30.28 2.11 32.30
CA ILE A 42 29.97 1.05 31.34
C ILE A 42 28.60 0.43 31.65
N GLY A 43 28.30 0.20 32.93
CA GLY A 43 27.01 -0.32 33.38
C GLY A 43 25.86 0.62 33.01
N GLU A 44 25.99 1.91 33.32
CA GLU A 44 25.00 2.94 32.99
C GLU A 44 24.75 3.01 31.48
N LEU A 45 25.82 3.05 30.68
CA LEU A 45 25.71 3.08 29.22
C LEU A 45 25.09 1.79 28.65
N SER A 46 25.37 0.64 29.26
CA SER A 46 24.79 -0.65 28.86
C SER A 46 23.28 -0.69 29.11
N VAL A 47 22.83 -0.15 30.24
CA VAL A 47 21.39 -0.06 30.57
C VAL A 47 20.69 0.89 29.59
N GLU A 48 21.23 2.08 29.38
CA GLU A 48 20.63 3.08 28.47
C GLU A 48 20.55 2.56 27.02
N LEU A 49 21.57 1.84 26.56
CA LEU A 49 21.57 1.22 25.25
C LEU A 49 20.51 0.13 25.13
N ALA A 50 20.38 -0.74 26.15
CA ALA A 50 19.38 -1.80 26.17
C ALA A 50 17.96 -1.24 26.13
N GLU A 51 17.66 -0.22 26.93
CA GLU A 51 16.36 0.46 26.90
C GLU A 51 16.05 1.08 25.54
N THR A 52 17.06 1.70 24.91
CA THR A 52 16.90 2.31 23.60
C THR A 52 16.61 1.26 22.53
N GLN A 53 17.25 0.09 22.59
CA GLN A 53 16.96 -1.03 21.68
C GLN A 53 15.54 -1.57 21.86
N ILE A 54 15.06 -1.68 23.10
CA ILE A 54 13.67 -2.11 23.39
C ILE A 54 12.68 -1.12 22.76
N ARG A 55 12.85 0.19 23.01
CA ARG A 55 12.01 1.23 22.42
C ARG A 55 12.03 1.20 20.89
N LEU A 56 13.20 0.96 20.29
CA LEU A 56 13.32 0.84 18.84
C LEU A 56 12.53 -0.37 18.31
N ALA A 57 12.64 -1.52 18.97
CA ALA A 57 11.92 -2.73 18.58
C ALA A 57 10.39 -2.56 18.69
N GLU A 58 9.91 -1.88 19.75
CA GLU A 58 8.49 -1.54 19.91
C GLU A 58 7.99 -0.65 18.76
N ARG A 59 8.74 0.41 18.42
CA ARG A 59 8.40 1.30 17.30
C ARG A 59 8.43 0.59 15.95
N MET A 60 9.31 -0.39 15.77
CA MET A 60 9.33 -1.22 14.57
C MET A 60 8.06 -2.06 14.44
N ARG A 61 7.62 -2.69 15.55
CA ARG A 61 6.38 -3.47 15.58
C ARG A 61 5.18 -2.59 15.25
N GLU A 62 5.04 -1.45 15.93
CA GLU A 62 3.97 -0.48 15.68
C GLU A 62 3.96 -0.01 14.22
N ASN A 63 5.14 0.28 13.64
CA ASN A 63 5.23 0.69 12.24
C ASN A 63 4.78 -0.40 11.26
N HIS A 64 5.06 -1.67 11.58
CA HIS A 64 4.63 -2.79 10.76
C HIS A 64 3.11 -2.97 10.82
N GLU A 65 2.53 -2.96 12.03
CA GLU A 65 1.09 -3.05 12.25
C GLU A 65 0.34 -1.91 11.53
N LEU A 66 0.84 -0.67 11.61
CA LEU A 66 0.26 0.46 10.91
C LEU A 66 0.32 0.31 9.38
N LYS A 67 1.40 -0.26 8.83
CA LYS A 67 1.51 -0.51 7.39
C LYS A 67 0.51 -1.55 6.92
N ASP A 68 0.27 -2.58 7.72
CA ASP A 68 -0.72 -3.61 7.40
C ASP A 68 -2.12 -3.00 7.39
N VAL A 69 -2.47 -2.21 8.41
CA VAL A 69 -3.75 -1.47 8.46
C VAL A 69 -3.91 -0.53 7.27
N ILE A 70 -2.87 0.24 6.91
CA ILE A 70 -2.91 1.12 5.72
C ILE A 70 -3.17 0.30 4.45
N THR A 71 -2.51 -0.84 4.30
CA THR A 71 -2.66 -1.70 3.13
C THR A 71 -4.08 -2.24 3.03
N ASP A 72 -4.67 -2.66 4.15
CA ASP A 72 -6.02 -3.18 4.16
C ASP A 72 -7.09 -2.10 3.93
N LEU A 73 -6.92 -0.92 4.52
CA LEU A 73 -7.76 0.24 4.24
C LEU A 73 -7.67 0.68 2.77
N GLN A 74 -6.49 0.59 2.16
CA GLN A 74 -6.33 0.89 0.73
C GLN A 74 -7.11 -0.09 -0.13
N LYS A 75 -7.06 -1.40 0.17
CA LYS A 75 -7.88 -2.41 -0.54
C LYS A 75 -9.37 -2.15 -0.35
N GLU A 76 -9.79 -1.80 0.86
CA GLU A 76 -11.19 -1.47 1.15
C GLU A 76 -11.64 -0.24 0.35
N ILE A 77 -10.83 0.83 0.33
CA ILE A 77 -11.09 2.02 -0.47
C ILE A 77 -11.14 1.69 -1.96
N GLU A 78 -10.25 0.85 -2.48
CA GLU A 78 -10.29 0.42 -3.88
C GLU A 78 -11.59 -0.35 -4.21
N SER A 79 -12.03 -1.21 -3.29
CA SER A 79 -13.30 -1.93 -3.41
C SER A 79 -14.51 -0.98 -3.38
N LEU A 80 -14.46 0.07 -2.56
CA LEU A 80 -15.51 1.08 -2.41
C LEU A 80 -15.47 2.18 -3.47
N LYS A 81 -14.35 2.36 -4.18
CA LYS A 81 -14.24 3.24 -5.37
C LYS A 81 -14.72 2.56 -6.65
N SER A 82 -14.93 1.24 -6.62
CA SER A 82 -15.58 0.47 -7.68
C SER A 82 -16.93 -0.12 -7.28
N PRO A 83 -17.91 0.64 -6.76
CA PRO A 83 -19.28 0.27 -7.06
C PRO A 83 -19.43 0.55 -8.56
N PRO A 84 -19.67 -0.43 -9.44
CA PRO A 84 -20.14 -0.08 -10.76
C PRO A 84 -21.45 0.68 -10.54
N SER A 85 -21.42 2.01 -10.66
CA SER A 85 -22.63 2.80 -10.79
C SER A 85 -23.42 2.12 -11.89
N LYS A 86 -24.54 1.49 -11.51
CA LYS A 86 -25.28 0.63 -12.44
C LYS A 86 -25.71 1.54 -13.57
N PRO A 87 -25.25 1.29 -14.81
CA PRO A 87 -25.58 2.17 -15.90
C PRO A 87 -27.10 2.18 -16.12
N LEU A 88 -27.64 3.35 -16.41
CA LEU A 88 -29.05 3.55 -16.68
C LEU A 88 -29.38 2.96 -18.05
N LEU A 89 -30.33 2.03 -18.10
CA LEU A 89 -30.82 1.46 -19.36
C LEU A 89 -31.83 2.42 -20.00
N LYS A 90 -31.49 2.98 -21.17
CA LYS A 90 -32.40 3.81 -21.97
C LYS A 90 -32.41 3.30 -23.42
N LYS A 91 -33.59 2.98 -23.97
CA LYS A 91 -33.76 2.53 -25.37
C LYS A 91 -32.86 1.35 -25.78
N GLY A 92 -32.68 0.38 -24.87
CA GLY A 92 -31.86 -0.81 -25.12
C GLY A 92 -30.35 -0.58 -25.08
N LEU A 93 -29.90 0.58 -24.60
CA LEU A 93 -28.49 0.95 -24.44
C LEU A 93 -28.23 1.43 -23.01
N TYR A 94 -27.00 1.26 -22.54
CA TYR A 94 -26.57 1.71 -21.22
C TYR A 94 -26.00 3.14 -21.28
N TYR A 95 -26.23 3.90 -20.22
CA TYR A 95 -25.73 5.26 -20.02
C TYR A 95 -25.15 5.38 -18.61
N SER A 96 -24.14 6.23 -18.41
CA SER A 96 -23.67 6.56 -17.07
C SER A 96 -24.71 7.40 -16.32
N GLU A 97 -24.46 7.63 -15.02
CA GLU A 97 -25.28 8.52 -14.19
C GLU A 97 -25.27 9.98 -14.71
N ASP A 98 -24.16 10.40 -15.32
CA ASP A 98 -24.00 11.72 -15.97
C ASP A 98 -24.63 11.79 -17.38
N GLU A 99 -25.46 10.81 -17.74
CA GLU A 99 -26.03 10.62 -19.08
C GLU A 99 -24.99 10.44 -20.20
N ASP A 100 -23.74 10.12 -19.86
CA ASP A 100 -22.72 9.80 -20.85
C ASP A 100 -22.98 8.42 -21.46
N GLY A 101 -22.87 8.32 -22.77
CA GLY A 101 -23.22 7.10 -23.52
C GLY A 101 -23.45 7.39 -25.00
N PRO A 102 -23.99 6.44 -25.78
CA PRO A 102 -24.49 5.12 -25.36
C PRO A 102 -23.41 4.03 -25.26
N PHE A 103 -23.64 3.07 -24.35
CA PHE A 103 -22.83 1.86 -24.15
C PHE A 103 -23.61 0.59 -24.53
N CYS A 104 -22.86 -0.42 -24.97
CA CYS A 104 -23.37 -1.72 -25.38
C CYS A 104 -23.91 -2.52 -24.17
N THR A 105 -25.17 -2.95 -24.22
CA THR A 105 -25.77 -3.78 -23.16
C THR A 105 -25.16 -5.17 -23.12
N SER A 106 -25.03 -5.86 -24.27
CA SER A 106 -24.46 -7.22 -24.28
C SER A 106 -23.05 -7.31 -23.69
N CYS A 107 -22.14 -6.37 -24.00
CA CYS A 107 -20.79 -6.37 -23.44
C CYS A 107 -20.75 -6.10 -21.93
N TYR A 108 -21.71 -5.32 -21.42
CA TYR A 108 -21.82 -5.05 -20.00
C TYR A 108 -22.46 -6.23 -19.26
N ASP A 109 -23.52 -6.81 -19.81
CA ASP A 109 -24.22 -7.95 -19.18
C ASP A 109 -23.34 -9.21 -19.16
N ASP A 110 -22.56 -9.47 -20.21
CA ASP A 110 -21.70 -10.67 -20.30
C ASP A 110 -20.36 -10.51 -19.57
N GLN A 111 -19.77 -9.31 -19.56
CA GLN A 111 -18.37 -9.10 -19.13
C GLN A 111 -18.18 -7.92 -18.18
N SER A 112 -19.25 -7.25 -17.75
CA SER A 112 -19.22 -6.01 -16.95
C SER A 112 -18.36 -4.91 -17.57
N LYS A 113 -18.29 -4.85 -18.91
CA LYS A 113 -17.48 -3.86 -19.66
C LYS A 113 -18.38 -2.84 -20.37
N LEU A 114 -18.22 -1.57 -20.01
CA LEU A 114 -18.85 -0.44 -20.70
C LEU A 114 -18.13 -0.16 -22.02
N ILE A 115 -18.65 -0.69 -23.13
CA ILE A 115 -18.13 -0.45 -24.49
C ILE A 115 -19.01 0.57 -25.19
N ARG A 116 -18.45 1.73 -25.57
CA ARG A 116 -19.20 2.77 -26.31
C ARG A 116 -19.60 2.24 -27.68
N VAL A 117 -20.88 2.36 -28.03
CA VAL A 117 -21.36 2.00 -29.38
C VAL A 117 -21.10 3.15 -30.35
N VAL A 118 -20.95 2.83 -31.62
CA VAL A 118 -20.72 3.82 -32.69
C VAL A 118 -21.99 4.01 -33.51
N GLU A 119 -22.26 5.23 -33.95
CA GLU A 119 -23.35 5.49 -34.89
C GLU A 119 -23.07 4.86 -36.25
N MET A 120 -24.09 4.20 -36.81
CA MET A 120 -23.98 3.61 -38.14
C MET A 120 -24.17 4.66 -39.25
N PRO A 121 -23.49 4.51 -40.40
CA PRO A 121 -23.67 5.38 -41.57
C PRO A 121 -25.12 5.46 -42.02
N GLN A 122 -25.54 6.60 -42.58
CA GLN A 122 -26.94 6.86 -42.96
C GLN A 122 -27.55 5.76 -43.84
N VAL A 123 -26.76 5.19 -44.75
CA VAL A 123 -27.18 4.13 -45.69
C VAL A 123 -27.57 2.82 -44.97
N MET A 124 -27.04 2.57 -43.77
CA MET A 124 -27.32 1.36 -42.99
C MET A 124 -28.27 1.61 -41.80
N ARG A 125 -28.86 2.81 -41.69
CA ARG A 125 -29.77 3.14 -40.58
C ARG A 125 -31.07 2.32 -40.57
N THR A 126 -31.41 1.65 -41.67
CA THR A 126 -32.51 0.69 -41.74
C THR A 126 -32.24 -0.58 -40.93
N LEU A 127 -30.97 -0.98 -40.75
CA LEU A 127 -30.57 -2.12 -39.92
C LEU A 127 -30.42 -1.75 -38.44
N GLY A 128 -30.09 -0.50 -38.17
CA GLY A 128 -30.01 0.04 -36.82
C GLY A 128 -29.23 1.34 -36.75
N ARG A 129 -29.41 2.06 -35.65
CA ARG A 129 -28.79 3.36 -35.41
C ARG A 129 -27.38 3.25 -34.83
N TYR A 130 -27.12 2.24 -34.01
CA TYR A 130 -25.84 2.05 -33.34
C TYR A 130 -25.31 0.63 -33.51
N LYS A 131 -23.98 0.49 -33.53
CA LYS A 131 -23.30 -0.81 -33.56
C LYS A 131 -22.18 -0.86 -32.52
N CYS A 132 -22.07 -1.96 -31.80
CA CYS A 132 -20.93 -2.21 -30.91
C CYS A 132 -19.70 -2.64 -31.71
N PRO A 133 -18.53 -1.98 -31.55
CA PRO A 133 -17.31 -2.37 -32.26
C PRO A 133 -16.72 -3.70 -31.77
N LYS A 134 -17.09 -4.16 -30.57
CA LYS A 134 -16.51 -5.36 -29.95
C LYS A 134 -17.31 -6.63 -30.24
N CYS A 135 -18.62 -6.61 -30.00
CA CYS A 135 -19.49 -7.79 -30.20
C CYS A 135 -20.36 -7.71 -31.45
N ASN A 136 -20.28 -6.63 -32.23
CA ASN A 136 -21.08 -6.39 -33.43
C ASN A 136 -22.61 -6.31 -33.22
N ALA A 137 -23.09 -6.27 -31.97
CA ALA A 137 -24.51 -6.06 -31.68
C ALA A 137 -25.00 -4.73 -32.27
N VAL A 138 -26.20 -4.74 -32.86
CA VAL A 138 -26.83 -3.60 -33.53
C VAL A 138 -28.06 -3.18 -32.72
N TYR A 139 -28.23 -1.87 -32.54
CA TYR A 139 -29.25 -1.27 -31.69
C TYR A 139 -30.03 -0.17 -32.43
N GLY A 140 -31.31 -0.01 -32.08
CA GLY A 140 -32.16 1.03 -32.65
C GLY A 140 -32.57 0.76 -34.11
N GLY A 141 -32.66 -0.51 -34.51
CA GLY A 141 -33.40 -0.93 -35.69
C GLY A 141 -34.89 -1.01 -35.36
N GLY A 142 -35.74 -0.57 -36.29
CA GLY A 142 -37.19 -0.70 -36.20
C GLY A 142 -37.67 -2.03 -36.74
#